data_AF-A0A6G1CTK3-F1
#
_entry.id   AF-A0A6G1CTK3-F1
#
_cell.length_a   1.000
_cell.length_b   1.000
_cell.length_c   1.000
_cell.angle_alpha   90.00
_cell.angle_beta   90.00
_cell.angle_gamma   90.00
#
_symmetry.space_group_name_H-M   'P 1'
#
loop_
_entity.id
_entity.type
_entity.pdbx_description
1 polymer ?
#
loop_
_entity_poly.entity_id
_entity_poly.type
_entity_poly.pdbx_seq_one_letter_code
_entity_poly.pdbx_strand_id
1 'polypeptide(L)'
;MGAREVAISLHHPEAFLIKFQHRHHYEDALKKGFAKCRGIEVHFTKWRSLKNALGVALMSCVKLCLDGVPMHVWVLGITEWLISCTCTLEQIETDLVHPVESGDTRVIHLWVWTTNPSCIPKRVRLGIINQARDPLLESMTGTETPLEH
;
A
#
# COMPACT_ATOMS: atom_id res chain seq x y z
N MET A 1 -1.87 1.17 38.52
CA MET A 1 -0.84 1.71 37.60
C MET A 1 0.26 0.66 37.51
N GLY A 2 0.20 -0.24 36.53
CA GLY A 2 1.16 -1.33 36.34
C GLY A 2 1.59 -1.33 34.87
N ALA A 3 2.88 -1.19 34.63
CA ALA A 3 3.46 -0.92 33.32
C ALA A 3 3.14 -2.04 32.30
N ARG A 4 2.66 -1.68 31.11
CA ARG A 4 2.65 -2.56 29.92
C ARG A 4 4.07 -2.73 29.40
N GLU A 5 4.93 -3.40 30.17
CA GLU A 5 6.35 -3.63 29.84
C GLU A 5 6.54 -4.34 28.48
N VAL A 6 5.49 -5.06 28.04
CA VAL A 6 5.39 -5.72 26.74
C VAL A 6 4.02 -5.44 26.11
N ALA A 7 4.01 -5.13 24.82
CA ALA A 7 2.80 -5.07 23.99
C ALA A 7 2.83 -6.22 22.98
N ILE A 8 1.69 -6.91 22.82
CA ILE A 8 1.53 -8.03 21.88
C ILE A 8 0.40 -7.68 20.93
N SER A 9 0.64 -7.86 19.63
CA SER A 9 -0.38 -7.76 18.59
C SER A 9 -0.45 -9.08 17.81
N LEU A 10 -1.64 -9.42 17.33
CA LEU A 10 -1.77 -10.42 16.27
C LEU A 10 -1.01 -9.95 15.03
N HIS A 11 -0.37 -10.87 14.33
CA HIS A 11 0.38 -10.56 13.12
C HIS A 11 0.03 -11.59 12.03
N HIS A 12 0.43 -11.29 10.80
CA HIS A 12 0.40 -12.21 9.66
C HIS A 12 1.65 -11.92 8.83
N PRO A 13 2.39 -12.95 8.35
CA PRO A 13 2.08 -14.38 8.38
C PRO A 13 2.39 -15.10 9.71
N GLU A 14 3.23 -14.54 10.59
CA GLU A 14 3.47 -15.12 11.92
C GLU A 14 2.34 -14.78 12.92
N ALA A 15 2.08 -15.65 13.91
CA ALA A 15 0.92 -15.49 14.81
C ALA A 15 0.91 -14.22 15.68
N PHE A 16 2.07 -13.75 16.13
CA PHE A 16 2.17 -12.61 17.06
C PHE A 16 3.38 -11.74 16.75
N LEU A 17 3.25 -10.44 17.00
CA LEU A 17 4.35 -9.49 17.08
C LEU A 17 4.45 -8.96 18.51
N ILE A 18 5.66 -9.04 19.09
CA ILE A 18 5.93 -8.65 20.47
C ILE A 18 6.82 -7.42 20.46
N LYS A 19 6.33 -6.32 21.04
CA LYS A 19 7.08 -5.08 21.23
C LYS A 19 7.43 -4.93 22.71
N PHE A 20 8.73 -4.95 23.00
CA PHE A 20 9.27 -4.71 24.33
C PHE A 20 9.48 -3.20 24.54
N GLN A 21 9.17 -2.69 25.73
CA GLN A 21 9.49 -1.29 26.07
C GLN A 21 11.00 -1.07 26.22
N HIS A 22 11.71 -2.08 26.71
CA HIS A 22 13.14 -2.00 26.95
C HIS A 22 13.92 -3.00 26.11
N ARG A 23 15.06 -2.56 25.58
CA ARG A 23 15.92 -3.35 24.69
C ARG A 23 16.43 -4.64 25.34
N HIS A 24 16.74 -4.63 26.63
CA HIS A 24 17.29 -5.80 27.32
C HIS A 24 16.31 -6.97 27.39
N HIS A 25 15.01 -6.71 27.58
CA HIS A 25 13.98 -7.78 27.54
C HIS A 25 13.89 -8.44 26.16
N TYR A 26 14.03 -7.65 25.10
CA TYR A 26 14.09 -8.17 23.73
C TYR A 26 15.33 -9.06 23.53
N GLU A 27 16.50 -8.62 24.01
CA GLU A 27 17.74 -9.39 23.88
C GLU A 27 17.68 -10.69 24.69
N ASP A 28 17.11 -10.67 25.89
CA ASP A 28 16.94 -11.85 26.73
C ASP A 28 15.93 -12.84 26.15
N ALA A 29 14.82 -12.36 25.59
CA ALA A 29 13.85 -13.20 24.89
C ALA A 29 14.48 -13.88 23.65
N LEU A 30 15.29 -13.15 22.88
CA LEU A 30 16.01 -13.73 21.75
C LEU A 30 17.09 -14.73 22.15
N LYS A 31 17.84 -14.46 23.22
CA LYS A 31 18.84 -15.41 23.76
C LYS A 31 18.17 -16.70 24.24
N LYS A 32 16.99 -16.58 24.86
CA LYS A 32 16.21 -17.73 25.34
C LYS A 32 15.63 -18.56 24.19
N GLY A 33 15.34 -17.93 23.05
CA GLY A 33 14.90 -18.58 21.81
C GLY A 33 13.45 -19.07 21.81
N PHE A 34 12.92 -19.55 22.94
CA PHE A 34 11.52 -19.94 23.08
C PHE A 34 11.00 -19.85 24.52
N ALA A 35 9.68 -19.88 24.67
CA ALA A 35 8.99 -20.04 25.95
C ALA A 35 7.90 -21.11 25.84
N LYS A 36 7.80 -21.97 26.84
CA LYS A 36 6.78 -23.02 26.93
C LYS A 36 5.78 -22.70 28.03
N CYS A 37 4.49 -22.71 27.73
CA CYS A 37 3.42 -22.50 28.69
C CYS A 37 2.20 -23.34 28.30
N ARG A 38 1.65 -24.13 29.25
CA ARG A 38 0.42 -24.93 29.07
C ARG A 38 0.43 -25.81 27.80
N GLY A 39 1.59 -26.42 27.49
CA GLY A 39 1.75 -27.27 26.31
C GLY A 39 1.97 -26.51 24.99
N ILE A 40 1.91 -25.19 24.99
CA ILE A 40 2.21 -24.34 23.83
C ILE A 40 3.67 -23.89 23.90
N GLU A 41 4.36 -23.99 22.79
CA GLU A 41 5.71 -23.48 22.59
C GLU A 41 5.68 -22.25 21.70
N VAL A 42 6.26 -21.15 22.18
CA VAL A 42 6.35 -19.87 21.48
C VAL A 42 7.82 -19.60 21.17
N HIS A 43 8.17 -19.59 19.89
CA HIS A 43 9.52 -19.29 19.44
C HIS A 43 9.70 -17.79 19.21
N PHE A 44 10.78 -17.24 19.76
CA PHE A 44 11.16 -15.84 19.58
C PHE A 44 12.09 -15.72 18.38
N THR A 45 11.67 -14.98 17.36
CA THR A 45 12.50 -14.64 16.21
C THR A 45 12.58 -13.12 16.07
N LYS A 46 13.76 -12.60 15.69
CA LYS A 46 13.92 -11.19 15.39
C LYS A 46 12.99 -10.78 14.25
N TRP A 47 12.08 -9.86 14.53
CA TRP A 47 11.23 -9.29 13.49
C TRP A 47 12.03 -8.41 12.54
N ARG A 48 11.68 -8.46 11.26
CA ARG A 48 12.18 -7.55 10.22
C ARG A 48 11.00 -7.14 9.38
N SER A 49 10.81 -5.83 9.19
CA SER A 49 9.70 -5.26 8.41
C SER A 49 9.60 -5.86 7.00
N LEU A 50 10.75 -6.18 6.40
CA LEU A 50 10.83 -6.70 5.03
C LEU A 50 10.94 -8.23 4.95
N LYS A 51 10.79 -8.98 6.05
CA LYS A 51 11.00 -10.45 6.06
C LYS A 51 10.10 -11.16 5.04
N ASN A 52 8.87 -10.67 4.90
CA ASN A 52 7.85 -11.23 4.01
C ASN A 52 7.50 -10.27 2.86
N ALA A 53 8.31 -9.23 2.65
CA ALA A 53 8.12 -8.33 1.53
C ALA A 53 8.70 -8.96 0.27
N LEU A 54 7.94 -8.94 -0.83
CA LEU A 54 8.48 -9.25 -2.15
C LEU A 54 9.30 -8.02 -2.60
N GLY A 55 10.62 -8.16 -2.64
CA GLY A 55 11.48 -7.16 -3.24
C GLY A 55 11.34 -7.21 -4.76
N VAL A 56 10.92 -6.09 -5.36
CA VAL A 56 10.81 -5.96 -6.82
C VAL A 56 11.71 -4.80 -7.26
N ALA A 57 12.61 -5.06 -8.19
CA ALA A 57 13.44 -4.03 -8.80
C ALA A 57 12.66 -3.34 -9.91
N LEU A 58 12.29 -2.07 -9.71
CA LEU A 58 11.67 -1.25 -10.74
C LEU A 58 12.79 -0.64 -11.60
N MET A 59 13.18 -1.33 -12.66
CA MET A 59 14.36 -0.98 -13.46
C MET A 59 14.08 0.09 -14.53
N SER A 60 12.81 0.34 -14.85
CA SER A 60 12.42 1.22 -15.96
C SER A 60 11.61 2.40 -15.46
N CYS A 61 12.12 3.61 -15.67
CA CYS A 61 11.36 4.85 -15.53
C CYS A 61 10.81 5.26 -16.89
N VAL A 62 9.48 5.35 -17.01
CA VAL A 62 8.79 5.65 -18.27
C VAL A 62 7.80 6.80 -18.08
N LYS A 63 7.62 7.59 -19.14
CA LYS A 63 6.58 8.62 -19.21
C LYS A 63 5.27 8.00 -19.70
N LEU A 64 4.20 8.17 -18.92
CA LEU A 64 2.85 7.78 -19.30
C LEU A 64 2.00 9.02 -19.60
N CYS A 65 1.09 8.84 -20.55
CA CYS A 65 0.05 9.80 -20.90
C CYS A 65 -1.29 9.10 -20.66
N LEU A 66 -2.02 9.49 -19.60
CA LEU A 66 -3.35 8.96 -19.36
C LEU A 66 -4.36 9.89 -20.03
N ASP A 67 -5.04 9.39 -21.05
CA ASP A 67 -6.05 10.12 -21.81
C ASP A 67 -7.45 9.83 -21.26
N GLY A 68 -8.31 10.86 -21.22
CA GLY A 68 -9.71 10.76 -20.82
C GLY A 68 -9.95 10.70 -19.30
N VAL A 69 -8.94 11.02 -18.49
CA VAL A 69 -9.09 11.11 -17.02
C VAL A 69 -9.71 12.47 -16.66
N PRO A 70 -10.87 12.54 -15.99
CA PRO A 70 -11.47 13.83 -15.62
C PRO A 70 -10.60 14.65 -14.67
N MET A 71 -10.50 15.97 -14.86
CA MET A 71 -9.64 16.84 -14.04
C MET A 71 -9.90 16.75 -12.53
N HIS A 72 -11.16 16.62 -12.12
CA HIS A 72 -11.51 16.56 -10.69
C HIS A 72 -10.99 15.28 -9.99
N VAL A 73 -10.49 14.29 -10.74
CA VAL A 73 -9.83 13.10 -10.20
C VAL A 73 -8.31 13.10 -10.37
N TRP A 74 -7.71 14.21 -10.81
CA TRP A 74 -6.25 14.36 -10.91
C TRP A 74 -5.61 14.62 -9.53
N VAL A 75 -5.82 13.67 -8.62
CA VAL A 75 -5.28 13.70 -7.26
C VAL A 75 -4.28 12.55 -7.14
N LEU A 76 -3.15 12.78 -6.47
CA LEU A 76 -2.06 11.80 -6.27
C LEU A 76 -2.55 10.39 -5.93
N GLY A 77 -3.50 10.26 -5.00
CA GLY A 77 -4.02 8.94 -4.61
C GLY A 77 -4.81 8.22 -5.72
N ILE A 78 -5.52 8.96 -6.58
CA ILE A 78 -6.29 8.37 -7.68
C ILE A 78 -5.37 8.07 -8.87
N THR A 79 -4.42 8.95 -9.17
CA THR A 79 -3.44 8.72 -10.23
C THR A 79 -2.54 7.54 -9.91
N GLU A 80 -2.10 7.42 -8.64
CA GLU A 80 -1.37 6.25 -8.15
C GLU A 80 -2.23 4.98 -8.24
N TRP A 81 -3.51 5.03 -7.84
CA TRP A 81 -4.43 3.90 -7.99
C TRP A 81 -4.60 3.45 -9.44
N LEU A 82 -4.76 4.38 -10.39
CA LEU A 82 -4.93 4.09 -11.81
C LEU A 82 -3.74 3.30 -12.41
N ILE A 83 -2.54 3.48 -11.86
CA ILE A 83 -1.30 2.83 -12.34
C ILE A 83 -0.83 1.67 -11.45
N SER A 84 -1.41 1.51 -10.26
CA SER A 84 -0.86 0.73 -9.13
C SER A 84 -0.68 -0.76 -9.40
N CYS A 85 -1.35 -1.32 -10.42
CA CYS A 85 -1.27 -2.76 -10.68
C CYS A 85 0.11 -3.23 -11.13
N THR A 86 0.96 -2.34 -11.69
CA THR A 86 2.29 -2.71 -12.23
C THR A 86 3.34 -1.60 -12.10
N CYS A 87 3.00 -0.47 -11.49
CA CYS A 87 3.81 0.74 -11.52
C CYS A 87 3.81 1.46 -10.16
N THR A 88 4.86 2.23 -9.91
CA THR A 88 4.97 3.16 -8.79
C THR A 88 5.14 4.57 -9.33
N LEU A 89 4.38 5.54 -8.80
CA LEU A 89 4.46 6.93 -9.22
C LEU A 89 5.78 7.56 -8.79
N GLU A 90 6.49 8.20 -9.71
CA GLU A 90 7.66 9.05 -9.40
C GLU A 90 7.22 10.51 -9.27
N GLN A 91 6.59 11.04 -10.32
CA GLN A 91 6.22 12.45 -10.41
C GLN A 91 5.04 12.65 -11.37
N ILE A 92 4.19 13.64 -11.09
CA ILE A 92 3.20 14.15 -12.03
C ILE A 92 3.81 15.37 -12.74
N GLU A 93 3.85 15.35 -14.07
CA GLU A 93 4.41 16.43 -14.89
C GLU A 93 3.36 17.49 -15.23
N THR A 94 2.09 17.10 -15.36
CA THR A 94 0.99 18.04 -15.58
C THR A 94 0.82 18.96 -14.38
N ASP A 95 0.65 20.27 -14.64
CA ASP A 95 0.28 21.24 -13.61
C ASP A 95 -1.15 20.94 -13.11
N LEU A 96 -1.24 20.46 -11.88
CA LEU A 96 -2.50 20.14 -11.23
C LEU A 96 -3.22 21.37 -10.63
N VAL A 97 -2.51 22.50 -10.48
CA VAL A 97 -3.04 23.72 -9.87
C VAL A 97 -3.76 24.57 -10.91
N HIS A 98 -3.17 24.72 -12.10
CA HIS A 98 -3.77 25.48 -13.21
C HIS A 98 -3.85 24.66 -14.51
N PRO A 99 -4.54 23.50 -14.50
CA PRO A 99 -4.57 22.56 -15.63
C PRO A 99 -5.20 23.15 -16.91
N VAL A 100 -6.11 24.11 -16.76
CA VAL A 100 -6.77 24.79 -17.88
C VAL A 100 -5.83 25.77 -18.58
N GLU A 101 -4.92 26.40 -17.84
CA GLU A 101 -3.95 27.37 -18.37
C GLU A 101 -2.79 26.67 -19.10
N SER A 102 -2.53 25.41 -18.75
CA SER A 102 -1.52 24.55 -19.37
C SER A 102 -1.99 23.88 -20.69
N GLY A 103 -3.24 24.10 -21.09
CA GLY A 103 -3.72 23.88 -22.45
C GLY A 103 -4.50 22.58 -22.70
N ASP A 104 -3.96 21.40 -22.37
CA ASP A 104 -4.62 20.12 -22.63
C ASP A 104 -5.11 19.43 -21.35
N THR A 105 -6.41 19.60 -21.07
CA THR A 105 -7.08 19.01 -19.90
C THR A 105 -7.57 17.58 -20.13
N ARG A 106 -7.32 17.02 -21.32
CA ARG A 106 -7.73 15.65 -21.67
C ARG A 106 -6.72 14.62 -21.20
N VAL A 107 -5.47 15.04 -21.03
CA VAL A 107 -4.33 14.16 -20.78
C VAL A 107 -3.60 14.57 -19.51
N ILE A 108 -3.29 13.60 -18.68
CA ILE A 108 -2.34 13.77 -17.57
C ILE A 108 -1.02 13.05 -17.90
N HIS A 109 0.08 13.77 -17.76
CA HIS A 109 1.44 13.29 -17.96
C HIS A 109 2.09 12.98 -16.62
N LEU A 110 2.69 11.80 -16.53
CA LEU A 110 3.31 11.32 -15.30
C LEU A 110 4.50 10.40 -15.58
N TRP A 111 5.45 10.40 -14.66
CA TRP A 111 6.61 9.51 -14.64
C TRP A 111 6.35 8.38 -13.65
N VAL A 112 6.60 7.15 -14.10
CA VAL A 112 6.42 5.96 -13.27
C VAL A 112 7.59 5.02 -13.39
N TRP A 113 7.84 4.32 -12.30
CA TRP A 113 8.73 3.18 -12.24
C TRP A 113 7.94 1.89 -12.48
N THR A 114 8.48 0.99 -13.30
CA THR A 114 7.92 -0.33 -13.56
C THR A 114 9.01 -1.39 -13.71
N THR A 115 8.65 -2.65 -13.49
CA THR A 115 9.52 -3.80 -13.80
C THR A 115 9.59 -4.10 -15.28
N ASN A 116 8.49 -3.88 -16.01
CA ASN A 116 8.35 -4.21 -17.42
C ASN A 116 7.31 -3.28 -18.05
N PRO A 117 7.73 -2.34 -18.93
CA PRO A 117 6.82 -1.44 -19.63
C PRO A 117 5.71 -2.15 -20.43
N SER A 118 5.94 -3.39 -20.85
CA SER A 118 4.94 -4.18 -21.60
C SER A 118 3.78 -4.65 -20.74
N CYS A 119 3.94 -4.69 -19.41
CA CYS A 119 2.89 -5.10 -18.47
C CYS A 119 1.95 -3.95 -18.11
N ILE A 120 2.26 -2.71 -18.48
CA ILE A 120 1.44 -1.55 -18.16
C ILE A 120 0.08 -1.68 -18.86
N PRO A 121 -1.04 -1.63 -18.12
CA PRO A 121 -2.37 -1.68 -18.71
C PRO A 121 -2.59 -0.54 -19.71
N LYS A 122 -2.97 -0.88 -20.94
CA LYS A 122 -3.25 0.10 -22.01
C LYS A 122 -4.63 0.75 -21.88
N ARG A 123 -5.53 0.14 -21.10
CA ARG A 123 -6.90 0.61 -20.84
C ARG A 123 -7.26 0.29 -19.39
N VAL A 124 -7.79 1.29 -18.70
CA VAL A 124 -8.28 1.18 -17.32
C VAL A 124 -9.69 1.77 -17.29
N ARG A 125 -10.59 1.15 -16.51
CA ARG A 125 -11.95 1.66 -16.30
C ARG A 125 -12.03 2.34 -14.95
N LEU A 126 -12.42 3.60 -14.94
CA LEU A 126 -12.68 4.37 -13.72
C LEU A 126 -14.20 4.50 -13.53
N GLY A 127 -14.71 3.99 -12.41
CA GLY A 127 -16.10 4.20 -11.99
C GLY A 127 -16.15 5.24 -10.89
N ILE A 128 -16.84 6.36 -11.13
CA ILE A 128 -17.06 7.40 -10.12
C ILE A 128 -18.46 7.23 -9.56
N ILE A 129 -18.56 6.81 -8.30
CA ILE A 129 -19.84 6.70 -7.58
C ILE A 129 -20.07 7.99 -6.79
N ASN A 130 -21.08 8.77 -7.21
CA ASN A 130 -21.58 9.86 -6.38
C ASN A 130 -22.45 9.28 -5.27
N GLN A 131 -21.83 8.93 -4.14
CA GLN A 131 -22.60 8.73 -2.92
C GLN A 131 -23.07 10.10 -2.43
N ALA A 132 -24.38 10.36 -2.51
CA ALA A 132 -24.98 11.38 -1.67
C ALA A 132 -24.69 10.96 -0.22
N ARG A 133 -23.84 11.71 0.49
CA ARG A 133 -23.43 11.36 1.86
C ARG A 133 -24.68 11.20 2.73
N ASP A 134 -24.98 9.97 3.12
CA ASP A 134 -25.70 9.74 4.36
C ASP A 134 -24.64 9.69 5.48
N PRO A 135 -24.64 10.62 6.45
CA PRO A 135 -23.61 10.72 7.48
C PRO A 135 -23.48 9.51 8.42
N LEU A 136 -24.18 8.40 8.18
CA LEU A 136 -24.24 7.24 9.08
C LEU A 136 -23.51 5.97 8.60
N LEU A 137 -22.90 5.98 7.41
CA LEU A 137 -22.26 4.78 6.82
C LEU A 137 -20.73 4.94 6.68
N GLU A 138 -20.06 5.32 7.78
CA GLU A 138 -18.63 5.04 7.94
C GLU A 138 -18.42 3.57 8.36
N SER A 139 -18.65 2.62 7.45
CA SER A 139 -18.00 1.31 7.55
C SER A 139 -18.03 0.54 6.24
N MET A 140 -16.85 0.27 5.67
CA MET A 140 -16.51 -0.97 4.93
C MET A 140 -17.27 -1.21 3.58
N THR A 141 -16.71 -1.71 2.47
CA THR A 141 -15.53 -2.52 2.15
C THR A 141 -15.33 -2.42 0.64
N GLY A 142 -14.09 -2.42 0.13
CA GLY A 142 -13.83 -2.66 -1.30
C GLY A 142 -14.21 -4.10 -1.66
N THR A 143 -15.11 -4.28 -2.62
CA THR A 143 -15.49 -5.61 -3.13
C THR A 143 -14.70 -5.89 -4.40
N GLU A 144 -13.70 -6.76 -4.31
CA GLU A 144 -13.16 -7.45 -5.48
C GLU A 144 -14.11 -8.57 -5.87
N THR A 145 -14.61 -8.54 -7.10
CA THR A 145 -15.33 -9.68 -7.69
C THR A 145 -14.36 -10.46 -8.59
N PRO A 146 -14.23 -11.79 -8.44
CA PRO A 146 -13.44 -12.59 -9.36
C PRO A 146 -14.18 -12.73 -10.69
N LEU A 147 -13.46 -12.56 -11.79
CA LEU A 147 -13.97 -12.83 -13.14
C LEU A 147 -14.12 -14.35 -13.30
N GLU A 148 -15.35 -14.84 -13.51
CA GLU A 148 -15.58 -16.17 -14.06
C GLU A 148 -15.45 -16.17 -15.59
N HIS A 149 -15.01 -17.32 -16.10
CA HIS A 149 -14.52 -17.62 -17.45
C HIS A 149 -15.53 -17.45 -18.58
#